data_AF-A0A7S1RYZ0-F1
#
_entry.id   AF-A0A7S1RYZ0-F1
#
_cell.length_a   1.000
_cell.length_b   1.000
_cell.length_c   1.000
_cell.angle_alpha   90.00
_cell.angle_beta   90.00
_cell.angle_gamma   90.00
#
_symmetry.space_group_name_H-M   'P 1'
#
loop_
_entity.id
_entity.type
_entity.pdbx_description
1 polymer ?
#
loop_
_entity_poly.entity_id
_entity_poly.type
_entity_poly.pdbx_seq_one_letter_code
_entity_poly.pdbx_strand_id
1 'polypeptide(L)'
;PYFPHGDSMKTVLDTWRAEGYQTVCCPNFGGMLDSWPTFVLEKRDNVPPQMFLAVKDENLPGKVALVGGDIVSDPTVGAELLEVFKTLCGEGVMQTPDDYDKTYELAYRNTVMTTGHATFTWSKPYWPHGYVVEMVLQVLLAKGWKAQGGPNFGNDGGTWPGVVFSKVEGNA
;
A
#
# COMPACT_ATOMS: atom_id res chain seq x y z
N PRO A 1 -14.08 11.52 3.37
CA PRO A 1 -13.23 10.31 3.45
C PRO A 1 -11.75 10.68 3.26
N TYR A 2 -10.92 10.42 4.27
CA TYR A 2 -9.47 10.65 4.26
C TYR A 2 -8.78 9.48 3.54
N PHE A 3 -8.37 9.67 2.29
CA PHE A 3 -7.44 8.77 1.61
C PHE A 3 -6.08 9.48 1.62
N PRO A 4 -5.00 8.85 2.13
CA PRO A 4 -3.71 9.52 2.23
C PRO A 4 -3.25 9.97 0.85
N HIS A 5 -2.81 11.21 0.72
CA HIS A 5 -2.22 11.66 -0.54
C HIS A 5 -0.83 11.02 -0.70
N GLY A 6 -0.54 10.56 -1.92
CA GLY A 6 0.72 9.86 -2.21
C GLY A 6 1.95 10.74 -1.98
N ASP A 7 1.86 12.03 -2.31
CA ASP A 7 2.92 13.02 -2.12
C ASP A 7 3.24 13.22 -0.62
N SER A 8 2.22 13.30 0.21
CA SER A 8 2.34 13.47 1.66
C SER A 8 3.00 12.25 2.29
N MET A 9 2.58 11.05 1.91
CA MET A 9 3.21 9.82 2.36
C MET A 9 4.65 9.71 1.90
N LYS A 10 4.93 10.04 0.63
CA LYS A 10 6.29 10.08 0.09
C LYS A 10 7.17 11.05 0.87
N THR A 11 6.70 12.28 1.08
CA THR A 11 7.43 13.29 1.83
C THR A 11 7.74 12.83 3.25
N VAL A 12 6.77 12.27 3.97
CA VAL A 12 6.98 11.76 5.33
C VAL A 12 8.04 10.64 5.35
N LEU A 13 7.95 9.67 4.44
CA LEU A 13 8.91 8.56 4.36
C LEU A 13 10.32 9.03 3.98
N ASP A 14 10.43 9.97 3.04
CA ASP A 14 11.69 10.57 2.62
C ASP A 14 12.32 11.40 3.74
N THR A 15 11.52 12.17 4.48
CA THR A 15 11.97 12.93 5.64
C THR A 15 12.47 11.99 6.74
N TRP A 16 11.74 10.95 7.10
CA TRP A 16 12.21 9.97 8.08
C TRP A 16 13.53 9.34 7.66
N ARG A 17 13.65 8.94 6.39
CA ARG A 17 14.91 8.41 5.86
C ARG A 17 16.05 9.42 5.97
N ALA A 18 15.84 10.67 5.56
CA ALA A 18 16.85 11.73 5.64
C ALA A 18 17.30 11.97 7.09
N GLU A 19 16.37 11.84 8.03
CA GLU A 19 16.60 11.91 9.46
C GLU A 19 17.06 10.57 10.07
N GLY A 20 17.41 9.55 9.28
CA GLY A 20 17.92 8.27 9.78
C GLY A 20 16.90 7.43 10.55
N TYR A 21 15.61 7.58 10.29
CA TYR A 21 14.53 6.78 10.87
C TYR A 21 13.91 5.83 9.84
N GLN A 22 13.87 4.54 10.17
CA GLN A 22 13.21 3.50 9.40
C GLN A 22 11.90 3.07 10.08
N THR A 23 10.83 2.89 9.31
CA THR A 23 9.62 2.24 9.79
C THR A 23 9.89 0.76 10.02
N VAL A 24 9.61 0.25 11.22
CA VAL A 24 9.83 -1.18 11.58
C VAL A 24 8.54 -1.93 11.89
N CYS A 25 7.48 -1.23 12.27
CA CYS A 25 6.13 -1.78 12.31
C CYS A 25 5.07 -0.67 12.34
N CYS A 26 3.83 -1.05 12.04
CA CYS A 26 2.67 -0.16 12.09
C CYS A 26 1.57 -0.87 12.91
N PRO A 27 1.60 -0.79 14.25
CA PRO A 27 0.58 -1.43 15.06
C PRO A 27 -0.78 -0.80 14.79
N ASN A 28 -1.82 -1.63 14.77
CA ASN A 28 -3.19 -1.16 14.63
C ASN A 28 -3.84 -1.12 16.01
N PHE A 29 -4.23 0.06 16.46
CA PHE A 29 -5.06 0.22 17.66
C PHE A 29 -6.53 0.15 17.25
N GLY A 30 -6.98 -1.04 16.86
CA GLY A 30 -8.41 -1.29 16.63
C GLY A 30 -9.16 -1.18 17.95
N GLY A 31 -10.18 -0.31 18.03
CA GLY A 31 -10.97 -0.21 19.25
C GLY A 31 -11.93 0.97 19.36
N MET A 32 -11.74 2.05 18.59
CA MET A 32 -12.67 3.17 18.53
C MET A 32 -12.92 3.54 17.07
N LEU A 33 -14.04 4.21 16.80
CA LEU A 33 -14.53 4.56 15.47
C LEU A 33 -13.53 5.37 14.61
N ASP A 34 -12.41 5.78 15.21
CA ASP A 34 -11.26 6.42 14.58
C ASP A 34 -10.04 5.48 14.54
N SER A 35 -9.52 5.19 13.36
CA SER A 35 -8.24 4.48 13.20
C SER A 35 -7.17 5.48 12.77
N TRP A 36 -6.30 5.85 13.72
CA TRP A 36 -5.16 6.73 13.46
C TRP A 36 -3.98 5.89 12.94
N PRO A 37 -3.32 6.32 11.86
CA PRO A 37 -2.16 5.61 11.36
C PRO A 37 -1.03 5.72 12.40
N THR A 38 -0.54 4.56 12.86
CA THR A 38 0.58 4.49 13.80
C THR A 38 1.81 3.92 13.11
N PHE A 39 2.95 4.50 13.42
CA PHE A 39 4.26 4.08 12.93
C PHE A 39 5.21 3.93 14.11
N VAL A 40 5.94 2.83 14.16
CA VAL A 40 7.09 2.66 15.05
C VAL A 40 8.33 2.83 14.21
N LEU A 41 9.18 3.74 14.64
CA LEU A 41 10.41 4.11 13.95
C LEU A 41 11.63 3.65 14.75
N GLU A 42 12.64 3.18 14.03
CA GLU A 42 13.95 2.85 14.60
C GLU A 42 15.01 3.78 13.98
N LYS A 43 15.87 4.36 14.81
CA LYS A 43 17.00 5.17 14.36
C LYS A 43 18.10 4.23 13.84
N ARG A 44 18.61 4.46 12.63
CA ARG A 44 19.65 3.67 11.98
C ARG A 44 20.65 4.56 11.25
N ASP A 45 21.88 4.07 11.11
CA ASP A 45 22.96 4.79 10.41
C ASP A 45 22.73 4.81 8.89
N ASN A 46 22.13 3.75 8.35
CA ASN A 46 21.70 3.68 6.96
C ASN A 46 20.23 3.29 6.89
N VAL A 47 19.39 4.17 6.34
CA VAL A 47 17.97 3.89 6.12
C VAL A 47 17.74 3.67 4.62
N PRO A 48 17.33 2.46 4.21
CA PRO A 48 17.03 2.19 2.81
C PRO A 48 15.82 3.02 2.33
N PRO A 49 15.66 3.21 1.01
CA PRO A 49 14.45 3.80 0.46
C PRO A 49 13.19 3.09 0.96
N GLN A 50 12.16 3.87 1.27
CA GLN A 50 10.87 3.39 1.75
C GLN A 50 9.77 3.73 0.73
N MET A 51 8.80 2.84 0.58
CA MET A 51 7.67 2.98 -0.34
C MET A 51 6.36 2.76 0.41
N PHE A 52 5.32 3.47 0.01
CA PHE A 52 3.97 3.27 0.49
C PHE A 52 3.08 2.65 -0.59
N LEU A 53 2.36 1.60 -0.25
CA LEU A 53 1.27 1.02 -1.03
C LEU A 53 -0.05 1.37 -0.34
N ALA A 54 -1.03 1.86 -1.10
CA ALA A 54 -2.38 2.14 -0.64
C ALA A 54 -3.38 1.27 -1.39
N VAL A 55 -4.35 0.71 -0.66
CA VAL A 55 -5.49 -0.01 -1.23
C VAL A 55 -6.75 0.85 -1.06
N LYS A 56 -7.44 1.12 -2.17
CA LYS A 56 -8.66 1.90 -2.24
C LYS A 56 -9.78 1.07 -2.85
N ASP A 57 -10.31 0.14 -2.06
CA ASP A 57 -11.29 -0.85 -2.54
C ASP A 57 -12.76 -0.37 -2.44
N GLU A 58 -13.03 0.73 -1.73
CA GLU A 58 -14.37 1.34 -1.71
C GLU A 58 -14.72 2.06 -3.01
N ASN A 59 -13.72 2.40 -3.84
CA ASN A 59 -13.98 2.91 -5.18
C ASN A 59 -14.64 1.81 -6.01
N LEU A 60 -15.67 2.17 -6.78
CA LEU A 60 -16.21 1.33 -7.84
C LEU A 60 -15.79 1.96 -9.17
N PRO A 61 -14.71 1.49 -9.80
CA PRO A 61 -13.95 0.27 -9.53
C PRO A 61 -12.76 0.44 -8.53
N GLY A 62 -12.36 -0.66 -7.88
CA GLY A 62 -11.32 -0.67 -6.85
C GLY A 62 -9.94 -0.33 -7.39
N LYS A 63 -9.01 0.03 -6.50
CA LYS A 63 -7.70 0.57 -6.87
C LYS A 63 -6.57 0.21 -5.90
N VAL A 64 -5.38 -0.01 -6.45
CA VAL A 64 -4.12 -0.12 -5.69
C VAL A 64 -3.13 0.91 -6.23
N ALA A 65 -2.47 1.65 -5.35
CA ALA A 65 -1.50 2.68 -5.76
C ALA A 65 -0.22 2.60 -4.92
N LEU A 66 0.92 2.95 -5.53
CA LEU A 66 2.24 2.95 -4.89
C LEU A 66 2.96 4.28 -5.12
N VAL A 67 3.78 4.65 -4.15
CA VAL A 67 4.57 5.89 -4.18
C VAL A 67 5.82 5.77 -3.31
N GLY A 68 6.89 6.42 -3.72
CA GLY A 68 8.14 6.53 -2.95
C GLY A 68 9.12 5.41 -3.29
N GLY A 69 10.30 5.52 -2.69
CA GLY A 69 11.35 4.51 -2.87
C GLY A 69 11.93 4.43 -4.29
N ASP A 70 11.65 5.42 -5.14
CA ASP A 70 12.00 5.42 -6.56
C ASP A 70 11.45 4.19 -7.31
N ILE A 71 10.22 3.78 -6.97
CA ILE A 71 9.61 2.54 -7.48
C ILE A 71 9.49 2.51 -9.01
N VAL A 72 9.39 3.68 -9.65
CA VAL A 72 9.30 3.83 -11.11
C VAL A 72 10.62 3.60 -11.84
N SER A 73 11.75 3.57 -11.13
CA SER A 73 13.07 3.29 -11.73
C SER A 73 13.18 1.86 -12.26
N ASP A 74 12.41 0.92 -11.70
CA ASP A 74 12.30 -0.46 -12.18
C ASP A 74 10.93 -0.69 -12.84
N PRO A 75 10.83 -0.56 -14.17
CA PRO A 75 9.56 -0.75 -14.88
C PRO A 75 9.03 -2.19 -14.78
N THR A 76 9.87 -3.16 -14.41
CA THR A 76 9.45 -4.57 -14.27
C THR A 76 8.57 -4.80 -13.05
N VAL A 77 8.73 -4.00 -11.99
CA VAL A 77 7.82 -4.02 -10.83
C VAL A 77 6.40 -3.67 -11.28
N GLY A 78 6.30 -2.60 -12.08
CA GLY A 78 5.03 -2.10 -12.63
C GLY A 78 4.28 -3.20 -13.40
N ALA A 79 5.00 -3.83 -14.33
CA ALA A 79 4.47 -4.86 -15.23
C ALA A 79 4.10 -6.17 -14.51
N GLU A 80 4.93 -6.68 -13.60
CA GLU A 80 4.64 -7.93 -12.90
C GLU A 80 3.44 -7.80 -11.95
N LEU A 81 3.31 -6.66 -11.27
CA LEU A 81 2.12 -6.36 -10.48
C LEU A 81 0.86 -6.28 -11.35
N LEU A 82 0.95 -5.67 -12.54
CA LEU A 82 -0.18 -5.62 -13.48
C LEU A 82 -0.64 -7.03 -13.87
N GLU A 83 0.29 -7.92 -14.20
CA GLU A 83 -0.03 -9.32 -14.56
C GLU A 83 -0.67 -10.08 -13.39
N VAL A 84 -0.15 -9.90 -12.17
CA VAL A 84 -0.77 -10.45 -10.95
C VAL A 84 -2.20 -9.94 -10.80
N PHE A 85 -2.42 -8.63 -10.92
CA PHE A 85 -3.75 -8.07 -10.77
C PHE A 85 -4.71 -8.52 -11.88
N LYS A 86 -4.27 -8.61 -13.13
CA LYS A 86 -5.09 -9.14 -14.23
C LYS A 86 -5.50 -10.59 -14.01
N THR A 87 -4.54 -11.42 -13.58
CA THR A 87 -4.80 -12.83 -13.27
C THR A 87 -5.87 -12.99 -12.19
N LEU A 88 -5.90 -12.08 -11.21
CA LEU A 88 -6.73 -12.21 -10.01
C LEU A 88 -8.03 -11.41 -10.05
N CYS A 89 -8.04 -10.26 -10.72
CA CYS A 89 -9.16 -9.33 -10.80
C CYS A 89 -9.78 -9.27 -12.22
N GLY A 90 -9.15 -9.90 -13.21
CA GLY A 90 -9.58 -9.97 -14.61
C GLY A 90 -8.81 -9.04 -15.55
N GLU A 91 -8.90 -9.32 -16.86
CA GLU A 91 -8.20 -8.58 -17.93
C GLU A 91 -8.53 -7.07 -18.01
N GLY A 92 -9.58 -6.63 -17.33
CA GLY A 92 -9.97 -5.23 -17.24
C GLY A 92 -9.03 -4.37 -16.38
N VAL A 93 -8.09 -4.96 -15.63
CA VAL A 93 -7.12 -4.18 -14.84
C VAL A 93 -6.19 -3.39 -15.74
N MET A 94 -6.01 -2.11 -15.41
CA MET A 94 -5.12 -1.21 -16.13
C MET A 94 -4.18 -0.48 -15.17
N GLN A 95 -2.92 -0.34 -15.56
CA GLN A 95 -1.96 0.53 -14.90
C GLN A 95 -2.06 1.94 -15.52
N THR A 96 -2.95 2.78 -15.01
CA THR A 96 -3.15 4.14 -15.51
C THR A 96 -3.64 5.04 -14.38
N PRO A 97 -2.98 6.17 -14.10
CA PRO A 97 -3.45 7.12 -13.10
C PRO A 97 -4.77 7.78 -13.55
N ASP A 98 -5.61 8.16 -12.59
CA ASP A 98 -6.72 9.08 -12.83
C ASP A 98 -6.53 10.40 -12.07
N ASP A 99 -7.49 11.31 -12.19
CA ASP A 99 -7.42 12.64 -11.57
C ASP A 99 -7.28 12.59 -10.04
N TYR A 100 -7.68 11.49 -9.40
CA TYR A 100 -7.62 11.30 -7.95
C TYR A 100 -6.30 10.68 -7.47
N ASP A 101 -5.47 10.13 -8.36
CA ASP A 101 -4.20 9.46 -8.00
C ASP A 101 -2.97 10.16 -8.57
N LYS A 102 -3.10 11.41 -9.03
CA LYS A 102 -1.98 12.19 -9.59
C LYS A 102 -0.76 12.27 -8.67
N THR A 103 -0.95 12.06 -7.37
CA THR A 103 0.11 12.07 -6.36
C THR A 103 0.83 10.72 -6.20
N TYR A 104 0.37 9.66 -6.88
CA TYR A 104 0.98 8.34 -6.86
C TYR A 104 1.79 8.10 -8.12
N GLU A 105 2.87 7.33 -7.97
CA GLU A 105 3.81 7.04 -9.05
C GLU A 105 3.35 5.83 -9.88
N LEU A 106 2.72 4.84 -9.23
CA LEU A 106 2.06 3.70 -9.88
C LEU A 106 0.62 3.58 -9.38
N ALA A 107 -0.33 3.37 -10.30
CA ALA A 107 -1.74 3.19 -9.97
C ALA A 107 -2.37 2.11 -10.85
N TYR A 108 -3.06 1.16 -10.22
CA TYR A 108 -3.76 0.05 -10.84
C TYR A 108 -5.26 0.20 -10.56
N ARG A 109 -6.04 0.24 -11.63
CA ARG A 109 -7.51 0.42 -11.57
C ARG A 109 -8.20 -0.89 -11.90
N ASN A 110 -9.44 -1.04 -11.45
CA ASN A 110 -10.24 -2.26 -11.61
C ASN A 110 -9.71 -3.45 -10.80
N THR A 111 -9.02 -3.19 -9.69
CA THR A 111 -8.58 -4.24 -8.77
C THR A 111 -9.70 -4.62 -7.80
N VAL A 112 -9.65 -5.83 -7.28
CA VAL A 112 -10.54 -6.35 -6.23
C VAL A 112 -9.66 -6.93 -5.13
N MET A 113 -9.49 -6.18 -4.04
CA MET A 113 -8.57 -6.56 -2.96
C MET A 113 -9.30 -7.14 -1.74
N THR A 114 -10.64 -7.07 -1.69
CA THR A 114 -11.47 -7.59 -0.60
C THR A 114 -12.46 -8.64 -1.05
N THR A 115 -12.79 -9.57 -0.14
CA THR A 115 -13.76 -10.66 -0.38
C THR A 115 -15.22 -10.20 -0.50
N GLY A 116 -15.50 -8.90 -0.55
CA GLY A 116 -16.86 -8.37 -0.59
C GLY A 116 -17.61 -8.47 0.74
N HIS A 117 -18.79 -7.85 0.77
CA HIS A 117 -19.68 -7.62 1.93
C HIS A 117 -19.76 -8.83 2.89
N ALA A 118 -19.57 -8.57 4.20
CA ALA A 118 -20.15 -9.46 5.20
C ALA A 118 -21.68 -9.42 5.05
N THR A 119 -22.28 -10.57 4.76
CA THR A 119 -23.73 -10.69 4.67
C THR A 119 -24.33 -10.27 6.02
N PHE A 120 -25.31 -9.35 6.00
CA PHE A 120 -25.98 -8.75 7.17
C PHE A 120 -25.30 -7.57 7.89
N THR A 121 -24.27 -6.94 7.32
CA THR A 121 -23.75 -5.65 7.82
C THR A 121 -23.84 -4.57 6.74
N TRP A 122 -24.36 -3.38 7.09
CA TRP A 122 -24.28 -2.19 6.22
C TRP A 122 -22.88 -1.56 6.21
N SER A 123 -22.04 -1.97 7.15
CA SER A 123 -20.60 -1.72 7.13
C SER A 123 -19.93 -2.73 6.20
N LYS A 124 -18.98 -2.29 5.38
CA LYS A 124 -18.07 -3.17 4.64
C LYS A 124 -16.79 -3.33 5.47
N PRO A 125 -16.69 -4.29 6.41
CA PRO A 125 -15.40 -4.57 7.03
C PRO A 125 -14.44 -4.97 5.90
N TYR A 126 -13.31 -4.25 5.77
CA TYR A 126 -12.25 -4.65 4.86
C TYR A 126 -11.77 -6.04 5.28
N TRP A 127 -12.00 -7.04 4.43
CA TRP A 127 -11.43 -8.37 4.60
C TRP A 127 -10.61 -8.71 3.37
N PRO A 128 -9.28 -8.82 3.48
CA PRO A 128 -8.42 -8.97 2.32
C PRO A 128 -8.68 -10.30 1.62
N HIS A 129 -8.63 -10.30 0.29
CA HIS A 129 -8.34 -11.51 -0.46
C HIS A 129 -6.89 -11.93 -0.18
N GLY A 130 -6.70 -12.79 0.82
CA GLY A 130 -5.38 -13.17 1.33
C GLY A 130 -4.41 -13.62 0.24
N TYR A 131 -4.88 -14.41 -0.73
CA TYR A 131 -4.06 -14.84 -1.86
C TYR A 131 -3.59 -13.68 -2.76
N VAL A 132 -4.45 -12.69 -3.00
CA VAL A 132 -4.08 -11.51 -3.81
C VAL A 132 -3.03 -10.68 -3.10
N VAL A 133 -3.22 -10.46 -1.80
CA VAL A 133 -2.25 -9.76 -0.96
C VAL A 133 -0.92 -10.51 -0.93
N GLU A 134 -0.95 -11.84 -0.78
CA GLU A 134 0.24 -12.67 -0.81
C GLU A 134 1.01 -12.53 -2.13
N MET A 135 0.34 -12.62 -3.29
CA MET A 135 1.00 -12.49 -4.59
C MET A 135 1.65 -11.12 -4.78
N VAL A 136 0.98 -10.04 -4.35
CA VAL A 136 1.56 -8.68 -4.36
C VAL A 136 2.81 -8.61 -3.48
N LEU A 137 2.75 -9.18 -2.27
CA LEU A 137 3.89 -9.23 -1.35
C LEU A 137 5.05 -10.06 -1.93
N GLN A 138 4.76 -11.16 -2.62
CA GLN A 138 5.77 -12.01 -3.25
C GLN A 138 6.48 -11.30 -4.41
N VAL A 139 5.74 -10.61 -5.29
CA VAL A 139 6.34 -9.80 -6.37
C VAL A 139 7.24 -8.71 -5.78
N LEU A 140 6.74 -7.97 -4.79
CA LEU A 140 7.52 -6.91 -4.16
C LEU A 140 8.77 -7.46 -3.48
N LEU A 141 8.67 -8.57 -2.75
CA LEU A 141 9.81 -9.24 -2.11
C LEU A 141 10.84 -9.72 -3.14
N ALA A 142 10.40 -10.33 -4.23
CA ALA A 142 11.29 -10.77 -5.33
C ALA A 142 12.03 -9.58 -5.98
N LYS A 143 11.42 -8.39 -5.96
CA LYS A 143 12.01 -7.11 -6.40
C LYS A 143 12.78 -6.39 -5.28
N GLY A 144 13.05 -7.07 -4.17
CA GLY A 144 13.82 -6.55 -3.05
C GLY A 144 13.07 -5.52 -2.21
N TRP A 145 11.75 -5.61 -2.10
CA TRP A 145 10.93 -4.78 -1.21
C TRP A 145 10.35 -5.62 -0.09
N LYS A 146 10.69 -5.30 1.16
CA LYS A 146 10.20 -6.00 2.34
C LYS A 146 9.14 -5.17 3.04
N ALA A 147 7.98 -5.76 3.33
CA ALA A 147 6.94 -5.13 4.13
C ALA A 147 7.42 -4.90 5.57
N GLN A 148 7.19 -3.69 6.07
CA GLN A 148 7.54 -3.28 7.43
C GLN A 148 6.30 -3.23 8.33
N GLY A 149 5.18 -2.76 7.80
CA GLY A 149 3.93 -2.68 8.56
C GLY A 149 2.79 -2.15 7.71
N GLY A 150 1.57 -2.42 8.16
CA GLY A 150 0.35 -1.93 7.51
C GLY A 150 -0.29 -0.81 8.32
N PRO A 151 0.06 0.47 8.10
CA PRO A 151 -0.64 1.56 8.77
C PRO A 151 -2.11 1.54 8.34
N ASN A 152 -3.00 1.63 9.33
CA ASN A 152 -4.43 1.70 9.07
C ASN A 152 -4.85 3.17 9.01
N PHE A 153 -5.36 3.60 7.86
CA PHE A 153 -6.00 4.89 7.72
C PHE A 153 -7.51 4.64 7.71
N GLY A 154 -8.26 5.17 8.68
CA GLY A 154 -9.69 4.89 8.72
C GLY A 154 -10.47 5.87 9.58
N ASN A 155 -11.75 6.01 9.26
CA ASN A 155 -12.73 6.79 10.02
C ASN A 155 -14.11 6.14 9.85
N ASP A 156 -14.95 6.21 10.88
CA ASP A 156 -16.35 5.77 10.87
C ASP A 156 -16.54 4.32 10.36
N GLY A 157 -15.63 3.41 10.71
CA GLY A 157 -15.70 1.99 10.33
C GLY A 157 -15.22 1.66 8.91
N GLY A 158 -14.80 2.65 8.12
CA GLY A 158 -14.06 2.44 6.87
C GLY A 158 -12.56 2.34 7.14
N THR A 159 -11.91 1.31 6.60
CA THR A 159 -10.46 1.12 6.71
C THR A 159 -9.83 1.09 5.33
N TRP A 160 -8.85 1.95 5.11
CA TRP A 160 -7.99 2.01 3.94
C TRP A 160 -6.66 1.34 4.31
N PRO A 161 -6.45 0.08 3.89
CA PRO A 161 -5.22 -0.61 4.19
C PRO A 161 -4.09 0.04 3.41
N GLY A 162 -3.04 0.41 4.13
CA GLY A 162 -1.76 0.74 3.56
C GLY A 162 -0.72 -0.32 3.92
N VAL A 163 0.39 -0.36 3.19
CA VAL A 163 1.59 -1.12 3.57
C VAL A 163 2.81 -0.25 3.30
N VAL A 164 3.68 -0.11 4.29
CA VAL A 164 5.01 0.49 4.14
C VAL A 164 6.00 -0.62 3.84
N PHE A 165 6.82 -0.41 2.81
CA PHE A 165 7.91 -1.28 2.43
C PHE A 165 9.24 -0.56 2.59
N SER A 166 10.30 -1.31 2.86
CA SER A 166 11.67 -0.84 2.71
C SER A 166 12.39 -1.67 1.66
N LYS A 167 13.35 -1.07 0.95
CA LYS A 167 14.25 -1.84 0.11
C LYS A 167 15.07 -2.79 1.00
N VAL A 168 15.21 -4.04 0.57
CA VAL A 168 16.14 -5.01 1.14
C VAL A 168 17.53 -4.61 0.65
N GLU A 169 18.42 -4.28 1.57
CA GLU A 169 19.83 -4.18 1.23
C GLU A 169 20.28 -5.56 0.75
N GLY A 170 20.77 -5.63 -0.49
CA GLY A 170 21.22 -6.90 -1.05
C GLY A 170 22.24 -7.54 -0.11
N ASN A 171 22.09 -8.84 0.15
CA ASN A 171 23.22 -9.61 0.64
C ASN A 171 24.32 -9.46 -0.42
N ALA A 172 25.35 -8.69 -0.11
CA ALA A 172 26.60 -8.72 -0.85
C ALA A 172 27.18 -10.13 -0.86
#